data_AF-A0A3P7M1A5-F1
#
_entry.id   AF-A0A3P7M1A5-F1
#
_cell.length_a   1.000
_cell.length_b   1.000
_cell.length_c   1.000
_cell.angle_alpha   90.00
_cell.angle_beta   90.00
_cell.angle_gamma   90.00
#
_symmetry.space_group_name_H-M   'P 1'
#
loop_
_entity.id
_entity.type
_entity.pdbx_description
1 polymer ?
#
loop_
_entity_poly.entity_id
_entity_poly.type
_entity_poly.pdbx_seq_one_letter_code
_entity_poly.pdbx_strand_id
1 'polypeptide(L)' 'MDMSLRADKELLPVESHVINDIAFSANGENMLVCSSKAQVHLLDRTGKLWAETIRG' A
#
# COMPACT_ATOMS: atom_id res chain seq x y z
N MET A 1 -6.13 21.63 -10.42
CA MET A 1 -6.02 20.17 -10.60
C MET A 1 -6.06 19.93 -12.09
N ASP A 2 -5.02 19.35 -12.69
CA ASP A 2 -5.19 18.84 -14.04
C ASP A 2 -6.15 17.64 -13.95
N MET A 3 -7.09 17.53 -14.89
CA MET A 3 -8.12 16.49 -14.89
C MET A 3 -7.61 15.21 -15.57
N SER A 4 -6.30 15.11 -15.81
CA SER A 4 -5.72 13.89 -16.32
C SER A 4 -5.62 12.93 -15.14
N LEU A 5 -6.28 11.78 -15.23
CA LEU A 5 -6.22 10.70 -14.23
C LEU A 5 -4.85 10.01 -14.26
N ARG A 6 -3.77 10.79 -14.37
CA ARG A 6 -2.40 10.30 -14.44
C ARG A 6 -1.95 9.92 -13.04
N ALA A 7 -1.42 8.72 -12.94
CA ALA A 7 -0.73 8.31 -11.73
C ALA A 7 0.51 9.20 -11.55
N ASP A 8 0.65 9.76 -10.35
CA ASP A 8 1.85 10.49 -9.94
C ASP A 8 3.03 9.52 -9.71
N LYS A 9 2.73 8.33 -9.17
CA LYS A 9 3.73 7.32 -8.81
C LYS A 9 3.14 5.90 -8.89
N GLU A 10 3.98 4.96 -9.30
CA GLU A 10 3.70 3.52 -9.22
C GLU A 10 4.46 2.91 -8.03
N LEU A 11 3.81 1.99 -7.30
CA LEU A 11 4.35 1.35 -6.12
C LEU A 11 4.27 -0.17 -6.26
N LEU A 12 5.31 -0.88 -5.80
CA LEU A 12 5.36 -2.34 -5.74
C LEU A 12 5.56 -2.76 -4.27
N PRO A 13 4.54 -2.59 -3.41
CA PRO A 13 4.69 -2.79 -1.97
C PRO A 13 4.87 -4.27 -1.59
N VAL A 14 4.46 -5.20 -2.46
CA VAL A 14 4.66 -6.64 -2.24
C VAL A 14 5.20 -7.27 -3.51
N GLU A 15 6.48 -7.62 -3.50
CA GLU A 15 7.14 -8.22 -4.65
C GLU A 15 6.60 -9.62 -4.95
N SER A 16 6.19 -9.87 -6.18
CA SER A 16 5.78 -11.19 -6.71
C SER A 16 4.58 -11.84 -6.01
N HIS A 17 3.75 -11.08 -5.29
CA HIS A 17 2.54 -11.61 -4.67
C HIS A 17 1.31 -10.79 -5.07
N VAL A 18 0.16 -11.46 -5.12
CA VAL A 18 -1.12 -10.82 -5.43
C VAL A 18 -1.54 -9.94 -4.25
N ILE A 19 -1.98 -8.72 -4.56
CA ILE A 19 -2.65 -7.84 -3.61
C ILE A 19 -4.12 -8.25 -3.58
N ASN A 20 -4.60 -8.63 -2.41
CA ASN A 20 -5.98 -9.08 -2.23
C ASN A 20 -6.89 -7.93 -1.85
N ASP A 21 -6.39 -6.97 -1.07
CA ASP A 21 -7.18 -5.85 -0.56
C ASP A 21 -6.32 -4.63 -0.21
N ILE A 22 -6.93 -3.45 -0.25
CA ILE A 22 -6.31 -2.16 0.08
C ILE A 22 -7.29 -1.32 0.89
N ALA A 23 -6.84 -0.77 2.02
CA ALA A 23 -7.63 0.13 2.85
C ALA A 23 -6.86 1.42 3.16
N PHE A 24 -7.57 2.55 3.22
CA PHE A 24 -7.00 3.85 3.56
C PHE A 24 -7.41 4.27 4.97
N SER A 25 -6.52 4.95 5.69
CA SER A 25 -6.90 5.62 6.92
C SER A 25 -7.83 6.81 6.62
N ALA A 26 -8.73 7.13 7.56
CA ALA A 26 -9.69 8.23 7.40
C ALA A 26 -9.02 9.61 7.18
N ASN A 27 -7.79 9.77 7.66
CA ASN A 27 -7.00 10.99 7.48
C ASN A 27 -6.14 10.98 6.19
N GLY A 28 -6.13 9.88 5.43
CA GLY A 28 -5.36 9.74 4.19
C GLY A 28 -3.84 9.68 4.38
N GLU A 29 -3.34 9.53 5.61
CA GLU A 29 -1.91 9.47 5.88
C GLU A 29 -1.31 8.08 5.64
N ASN A 30 -2.11 7.03 5.82
CA ASN A 30 -1.67 5.66 5.74
C ASN A 30 -2.53 4.84 4.79
N MET A 31 -1.88 3.87 4.14
CA MET A 31 -2.51 2.88 3.28
C MET A 31 -2.08 1.49 3.72
N LEU A 32 -3.05 0.62 3.94
CA LEU A 32 -2.85 -0.77 4.33
C LEU A 32 -3.02 -1.65 3.08
N VAL A 33 -2.05 -2.52 2.84
CA VAL A 33 -2.02 -3.42 1.68
C VAL A 33 -1.93 -4.86 2.18
N CYS A 34 -2.94 -5.65 1.82
CA CYS A 34 -3.03 -7.06 2.16
C CYS A 34 -2.60 -7.92 0.97
N SER A 35 -1.71 -8.88 1.22
CA SER A 35 -1.21 -9.80 0.20
C SER A 35 -1.46 -11.26 0.53
N SER A 36 -1.47 -12.11 -0.50
CA SER A 36 -1.51 -13.57 -0.39
C SER A 36 -0.34 -14.18 0.40
N LYS A 37 0.74 -13.42 0.67
CA LYS A 37 1.88 -13.85 1.50
C LYS A 37 1.54 -13.97 3.00
N ALA A 38 0.29 -13.75 3.40
CA ALA A 38 -0.13 -13.66 4.81
C ALA A 38 0.65 -12.60 5.60
N GLN A 39 1.10 -11.56 4.90
CA GLN A 39 1.73 -10.37 5.46
C GLN A 39 0.91 -9.16 5.05
N VAL A 40 0.70 -8.25 5.99
CA VAL A 40 0.07 -6.96 5.76
C VAL A 40 1.13 -5.89 5.82
N HIS A 41 1.11 -4.98 4.85
CA HIS A 41 2.06 -3.88 4.73
C HIS A 41 1.32 -2.56 4.98
N LEU A 42 1.91 -1.70 5.80
CA LEU A 42 1.41 -0.37 6.08
C LEU A 42 2.35 0.65 5.43
N LEU A 43 1.82 1.42 4.50
CA LEU A 43 2.52 2.42 3.72
C LEU A 43 2.09 3.82 4.18
N ASP A 44 3.01 4.78 4.10
CA ASP A 44 2.68 6.19 4.24
C ASP A 44 2.13 6.79 2.94
N ARG A 45 1.66 8.04 3.02
CA ARG A 45 1.16 8.83 1.87
C ARG A 45 2.17 8.97 0.72
N THR A 46 3.46 8.80 0.98
CA THR A 46 4.52 8.89 -0.03
C THR A 46 4.82 7.54 -0.70
N GLY A 47 4.17 6.48 -0.23
CA GLY A 47 4.36 5.11 -0.68
C GLY A 47 5.56 4.40 -0.04
N LYS A 48 6.10 4.93 1.06
CA LYS A 48 7.18 4.28 1.82
C LYS A 48 6.57 3.28 2.80
N LEU A 49 7.21 2.11 2.92
CA LEU A 49 6.86 1.11 3.93
C LEU A 49 7.15 1.65 5.33
N TRP A 50 6.11 1.75 6.15
CA TRP A 50 6.19 2.19 7.54
C TRP A 50 6.27 1.01 8.50
N ALA A 51 5.45 -0.02 8.28
CA ALA A 51 5.47 -1.25 9.07
C ALA A 51 4.96 -2.43 8.24
N GLU A 52 5.37 -3.63 8.63
CA GLU A 52 4.85 -4.87 8.07
C GLU A 52 4.59 -5.87 9.19
N THR A 53 3.68 -6.83 8.94
CA THR A 53 3.43 -7.91 9.89
C THR A 53 4.48 -9.01 9.69
N ILE A 54 5.13 -9.41 10.78
CA ILE A 54 6.09 -10.52 10.77
C ILE A 54 5.33 -11.80 11.10
N ARG A 55 5.50 -12.84 10.27
CA ARG A 55 5.07 -14.20 10.62
C ARG A 55 6.18 -14.82 11.48
N GLY A 56 5.84 -15.20 12.72
CA GLY A 56 6.72 -15.96 13.61
C GLY A 56 6.93 -17.39 13.17
#